data_AF-A0A815Y408-F1
#
_entry.id   AF-A0A815Y408-F1
#
_cell.length_a   1.000
_cell.length_b   1.000
_cell.length_c   1.000
_cell.angle_alpha   90.00
_cell.angle_beta   90.00
_cell.angle_gamma   90.00
#
_symmetry.space_group_name_H-M   'P 1'
#
loop_
_entity.id
_entity.type
_entity.pdbx_description
1 polymer ?
#
loop_
_entity_poly.entity_id
_entity_poly.type
_entity_poly.pdbx_seq_one_letter_code
_entity_poly.pdbx_strand_id
1 'polypeptide(L)'
;MSSKRDRDKEDLPYESDDDDDADSDYETHMPASKKSKKGAPKPLSLRVQLNALTVPVLKNILRSNHQNPFGNKAELISRIIYLVRHGGYPRCPKCKFGRLKKSLH
;
A
#
# COMPACT_ATOMS: atom_id res chain seq x y z
N MET A 1 5.92 -55.19 -4.65
CA MET A 1 7.05 -55.09 -3.69
C MET A 1 7.92 -53.92 -4.13
N SER A 2 8.37 -53.10 -3.18
CA SER A 2 9.41 -52.05 -3.34
C SER A 2 8.98 -50.78 -4.12
N SER A 3 9.23 -49.55 -3.69
CA SER A 3 10.10 -49.05 -2.63
C SER A 3 9.53 -47.79 -1.98
N LYS A 4 9.60 -47.78 -0.65
CA LYS A 4 9.56 -46.60 0.22
C LYS A 4 10.69 -45.65 -0.20
N ARG A 5 10.39 -44.36 -0.31
CA ARG A 5 11.40 -43.30 -0.18
C ARG A 5 10.94 -42.40 0.95
N ASP A 6 11.48 -42.72 2.11
CA ASP A 6 11.49 -41.89 3.29
C ASP A 6 12.02 -40.50 2.90
N ARG A 7 11.23 -39.47 3.24
CA ARG A 7 11.56 -38.08 2.97
C ARG A 7 12.13 -37.53 4.27
N ASP A 8 13.45 -37.55 4.37
CA ASP A 8 14.20 -37.01 5.50
C ASP A 8 13.73 -35.60 5.84
N LYS A 9 13.17 -35.51 7.03
CA LYS A 9 12.72 -34.31 7.71
C LYS A 9 13.94 -33.74 8.41
N GLU A 10 14.65 -32.84 7.74
CA GLU A 10 15.72 -32.08 8.36
C GLU A 10 15.07 -30.98 9.21
N ASP A 11 14.99 -31.22 10.50
CA ASP A 11 14.67 -30.24 11.53
C ASP A 11 15.78 -29.20 11.56
N LEU A 12 15.50 -28.01 11.03
CA LEU A 12 16.39 -26.86 11.15
C LEU A 12 16.35 -26.36 12.61
N PRO A 13 17.51 -26.26 13.31
CA PRO A 13 17.56 -25.66 14.63
C PRO A 13 17.17 -24.18 14.51
N TYR A 14 16.07 -23.82 15.16
CA TYR A 14 15.71 -22.43 15.40
C TYR A 14 16.67 -21.91 16.47
N GLU A 15 17.79 -21.33 16.05
CA GLU A 15 18.65 -20.54 16.93
C GLU A 15 17.85 -19.31 17.38
N SER A 16 17.52 -19.32 18.67
CA SER A 16 16.98 -18.19 19.40
C SER A 16 18.17 -17.35 19.86
N ASP A 17 18.48 -16.31 19.11
CA ASP A 17 19.34 -15.23 19.60
C ASP A 17 18.46 -14.26 20.39
N ASP A 18 18.49 -14.48 21.70
CA ASP A 18 18.32 -13.42 22.69
C ASP A 18 19.36 -12.33 22.41
N ASP A 19 18.90 -11.11 22.11
CA ASP A 19 19.71 -9.90 22.28
C ASP A 19 18.94 -8.91 23.15
N ASP A 20 19.54 -8.72 24.31
CA ASP A 20 19.20 -7.87 25.44
C ASP A 20 19.04 -6.37 25.11
N ASP A 21 18.21 -5.75 25.94
CA ASP A 21 18.35 -4.40 26.50
C ASP A 21 19.03 -3.30 25.67
N ALA A 22 18.21 -2.40 25.13
CA ALA A 22 18.56 -0.99 25.04
C ALA A 22 17.35 -0.12 25.37
N ASP A 23 17.24 0.22 26.65
CA ASP A 23 16.43 1.30 27.20
C ASP A 23 16.89 2.63 26.56
N SER A 24 16.40 2.91 25.34
CA SER A 24 16.67 4.17 24.67
C SER A 24 15.57 5.16 25.05
N ASP A 25 15.93 6.06 25.95
CA ASP A 25 15.24 7.27 26.36
C ASP A 25 14.66 8.02 25.14
N TYR A 26 13.42 7.67 24.78
CA TYR A 26 12.63 8.35 23.77
C TYR A 26 11.89 9.49 24.48
N GLU A 27 12.63 10.53 24.89
CA GLU A 27 12.03 11.85 25.09
C GLU A 27 11.50 12.34 23.73
N THR A 28 10.33 11.83 23.28
CA THR A 28 9.60 12.57 22.26
C THR A 28 8.97 13.76 22.92
N HIS A 29 9.67 14.88 22.79
CA HIS A 29 9.06 16.18 22.78
C HIS A 29 7.89 16.14 21.78
N MET A 30 6.67 15.95 22.29
CA MET A 30 5.46 16.22 21.55
C MET A 30 5.33 17.74 21.43
N PRO A 31 5.51 18.35 20.25
CA PRO A 31 5.23 19.77 20.10
C PRO A 31 3.73 19.99 20.29
N ALA A 32 3.41 20.85 21.24
CA ALA A 32 2.06 21.31 21.56
C ALA A 32 1.28 21.66 20.28
N SER A 33 0.23 20.89 20.04
CA SER A 33 -0.69 21.07 18.91
C SER A 33 -1.40 22.41 19.07
N LYS A 34 -0.97 23.42 18.31
CA LYS A 34 -1.62 24.73 18.25
C LYS A 34 -3.03 24.52 17.68
N LYS A 35 -4.05 24.85 18.49
CA LYS A 35 -5.47 24.87 18.11
C LYS A 35 -5.67 25.89 16.98
N SER A 36 -5.57 25.43 15.75
CA SER A 36 -5.93 26.21 14.57
C SER A 36 -7.44 26.41 14.52
N LYS A 37 -7.82 27.68 14.44
CA LYS A 37 -9.19 28.17 14.40
C LYS A 37 -9.98 27.50 13.27
N LYS A 38 -11.24 27.13 13.57
CA LYS A 38 -12.25 26.59 12.64
C LYS A 38 -12.53 27.59 11.51
N GLY A 39 -11.76 27.51 10.44
CA GLY A 39 -12.20 27.91 9.10
C GLY A 39 -12.31 26.63 8.30
N ALA A 40 -13.49 26.32 7.75
CA ALA A 40 -13.64 25.15 6.89
C ALA A 40 -12.60 25.24 5.77
N PRO A 41 -11.62 24.32 5.69
CA PRO A 41 -10.63 24.38 4.63
C PRO A 41 -11.37 24.20 3.32
N LYS A 42 -11.25 25.17 2.41
CA LYS A 42 -11.65 25.01 1.01
C LYS A 42 -11.13 23.64 0.56
N PRO A 43 -11.93 22.81 -0.12
CA PRO A 43 -11.50 21.46 -0.47
C PRO A 43 -10.20 21.58 -1.27
N LEU A 44 -9.07 21.24 -0.64
CA LEU A 44 -7.79 21.20 -1.32
C LEU A 44 -7.97 20.29 -2.53
N SER A 45 -7.39 20.67 -3.66
CA SER A 45 -7.51 19.85 -4.86
C SER A 45 -7.09 18.41 -4.53
N LEU A 46 -7.85 17.43 -5.01
CA LEU A 46 -7.62 16.02 -4.69
C LEU A 46 -6.15 15.61 -4.94
N ARG A 47 -5.53 16.21 -5.97
CA ARG A 47 -4.11 16.05 -6.29
C ARG A 47 -3.18 16.55 -5.17
N VAL A 48 -3.46 17.67 -4.53
CA VAL A 48 -2.67 18.17 -3.39
C VAL A 48 -2.76 17.21 -2.20
N GLN A 49 -3.97 16.74 -1.89
CA GLN A 49 -4.18 15.77 -0.81
C GLN A 49 -3.41 14.47 -1.06
N LEU A 50 -3.46 13.93 -2.28
CA LEU A 50 -2.72 12.72 -2.65
C LEU A 50 -1.20 12.91 -2.67
N ASN A 51 -0.71 14.12 -2.93
CA ASN A 51 0.74 14.40 -2.88
C ASN A 51 1.29 14.38 -1.45
N ALA A 52 0.48 14.75 -0.46
CA ALA A 52 0.85 14.68 0.95
C ALA A 52 0.98 13.23 1.46
N LEU A 53 0.37 12.26 0.77
CA LEU A 53 0.45 10.85 1.12
C LEU A 53 1.78 10.22 0.66
N THR A 54 2.20 9.21 1.41
CA THR A 54 3.38 8.40 1.08
C THR A 54 3.05 7.37 0.01
N VAL A 55 4.06 6.93 -0.75
CA VAL A 55 3.90 5.91 -1.80
C VAL A 55 3.25 4.61 -1.29
N PRO A 56 3.61 4.07 -0.11
CA PRO A 56 2.95 2.88 0.45
C PRO A 56 1.44 3.07 0.62
N VAL A 57 1.00 4.25 1.12
CA VAL A 57 -0.42 4.56 1.30
C VAL A 57 -1.14 4.63 -0.05
N LEU A 58 -0.55 5.28 -1.05
CA LEU A 58 -1.13 5.34 -2.40
C LEU A 58 -1.28 3.94 -3.02
N LYS A 59 -0.29 3.07 -2.81
CA LYS A 59 -0.35 1.66 -3.25
C LYS A 59 -1.48 0.90 -2.56
N ASN A 60 -1.67 1.09 -1.25
CA ASN A 60 -2.75 0.46 -0.51
C ASN A 60 -4.13 0.88 -1.00
N ILE A 61 -4.34 2.18 -1.25
CA ILE A 61 -5.59 2.68 -1.84
C ILE A 61 -5.91 1.97 -3.16
N LEU A 62 -4.90 1.80 -4.03
CA LEU A 62 -5.10 1.09 -5.30
C LEU A 62 -5.40 -0.41 -5.08
N ARG A 63 -4.72 -1.08 -4.14
CA ARG A 63 -4.97 -2.50 -3.83
C ARG A 63 -6.38 -2.75 -3.28
N SER A 64 -6.87 -1.87 -2.40
CA SER A 64 -8.25 -1.96 -1.88
C SER A 64 -9.29 -1.81 -2.98
N ASN A 65 -8.96 -1.07 -4.03
CA ASN A 65 -9.78 -0.95 -5.25
C ASN A 65 -9.43 -2.01 -6.32
N HIS A 66 -8.66 -3.02 -5.91
CA HIS A 66 -8.12 -4.10 -6.72
C HIS A 66 -7.34 -3.66 -7.97
N GLN A 67 -6.86 -2.43 -8.02
CA GLN A 67 -6.06 -1.86 -9.11
C GLN A 67 -4.58 -2.22 -9.00
N ASN A 68 -3.85 -2.05 -10.10
CA ASN A 68 -2.42 -2.28 -10.16
C ASN A 68 -1.64 -1.22 -9.32
N PRO A 69 -0.89 -1.62 -8.26
CA PRO A 69 -0.12 -0.73 -7.39
C PRO A 69 1.31 -0.43 -7.88
N PHE A 70 1.71 -0.91 -9.07
CA PHE A 70 3.04 -0.67 -9.62
C PHE A 70 3.12 0.67 -10.37
N GLY A 71 4.27 1.35 -10.28
CA GLY A 71 4.55 2.62 -10.96
C GLY A 71 5.14 3.70 -10.05
N ASN A 72 5.43 4.85 -10.65
CA ASN A 72 5.96 6.03 -9.97
C ASN A 72 4.87 6.78 -9.19
N LYS A 73 5.25 7.60 -8.19
CA LYS A 73 4.28 8.35 -7.35
C LYS A 73 3.27 9.14 -8.19
N ALA A 74 3.72 9.85 -9.23
CA ALA A 74 2.86 10.62 -10.12
C ALA A 74 1.84 9.74 -10.88
N GLU A 75 2.24 8.53 -11.29
CA GLU A 75 1.34 7.59 -11.97
C GLU A 75 0.29 7.02 -11.01
N LEU A 76 0.68 6.70 -9.78
CA LEU A 76 -0.24 6.23 -8.74
C LEU A 76 -1.31 7.29 -8.46
N ILE A 77 -0.90 8.55 -8.30
CA ILE A 77 -1.81 9.68 -8.09
C ILE A 77 -2.78 9.83 -9.26
N SER A 78 -2.27 9.76 -10.50
CA SER A 78 -3.09 9.89 -11.71
C SER A 78 -4.13 8.76 -11.82
N ARG A 79 -3.76 7.52 -11.45
CA ARG A 79 -4.68 6.38 -11.39
C ARG A 79 -5.74 6.54 -10.31
N ILE A 80 -5.38 7.04 -9.13
CA ILE A 80 -6.35 7.28 -8.06
C ILE A 80 -7.33 8.39 -8.45
N ILE A 81 -6.85 9.48 -9.07
CA ILE A 81 -7.72 10.54 -9.61
C ILE A 81 -8.71 9.95 -10.63
N TYR A 82 -8.22 9.13 -11.56
CA TYR A 82 -9.07 8.47 -12.55
C TYR A 82 -10.11 7.57 -11.88
N LEU A 83 -9.68 6.79 -10.88
CA LEU A 83 -10.55 5.88 -10.13
C LEU A 83 -11.66 6.61 -9.39
N VAL A 84 -11.36 7.74 -8.76
CA VAL A 84 -12.36 8.57 -8.08
C VAL A 84 -13.36 9.17 -9.08
N ARG A 85 -12.90 9.58 -10.26
CA ARG A 85 -13.73 10.24 -11.28
C ARG A 85 -14.59 9.27 -12.10
N HIS A 86 -14.06 8.10 -12.42
CA HIS A 86 -14.65 7.16 -13.38
C HIS A 86 -14.97 5.79 -12.79
N GLY A 87 -14.58 5.53 -11.54
CA GLY A 87 -14.58 4.19 -10.96
C GLY A 87 -13.35 3.37 -11.35
N GLY A 88 -13.23 2.19 -10.74
CA GLY A 88 -12.15 1.25 -11.05
C GLY A 88 -12.32 0.59 -12.43
N TYR A 89 -11.21 0.27 -13.09
CA TYR A 89 -11.25 -0.47 -14.36
C TYR A 89 -11.94 -1.83 -14.16
N PRO A 90 -12.94 -2.21 -14.97
CA PRO A 90 -13.62 -3.48 -14.83
C PRO A 90 -12.68 -4.64 -15.16
N ARG A 91 -13.00 -5.82 -14.60
CA ARG A 91 -12.31 -7.05 -14.97
C ARG A 91 -12.66 -7.40 -16.41
N CYS A 92 -11.68 -7.92 -17.15
CA CYS A 92 -11.89 -8.44 -18.49
C CYS A 92 -12.82 -9.67 -18.42
N PRO A 93 -13.93 -9.71 -19.18
CA PRO A 93 -14.86 -10.83 -19.15
C PRO A 93 -14.26 -12.13 -19.71
N LYS A 94 -13.23 -12.03 -20.57
CA LYS A 94 -12.58 -13.18 -21.21
C LYS A 94 -11.56 -13.84 -20.29
N CYS A 95 -10.56 -13.08 -19.84
CA CYS A 95 -9.48 -13.64 -19.02
C CYS A 95 -9.78 -13.60 -17.52
N LYS A 96 -10.77 -12.82 -17.04
CA LYS A 96 -11.14 -12.64 -15.62
C LYS A 96 -10.04 -12.10 -14.69
N PHE A 97 -8.78 -12.08 -15.14
CA PHE A 97 -7.60 -11.59 -14.42
C PHE A 97 -7.22 -10.16 -14.81
N GLY A 98 -7.21 -9.86 -16.12
CA GLY A 98 -6.83 -8.54 -16.64
C GLY A 98 -7.87 -7.47 -16.35
N ARG A 99 -7.43 -6.21 -16.32
CA ARG A 99 -8.31 -5.03 -16.22
C ARG A 99 -8.36 -4.29 -17.55
N LEU A 100 -9.57 -3.91 -17.97
CA LEU A 100 -9.78 -3.19 -19.22
C LEU A 100 -9.38 -1.73 -19.05
N LYS A 101 -8.28 -1.31 -19.69
CA LYS A 101 -7.87 0.08 -19.81
C LYS A 101 -8.47 0.65 -21.10
N LYS A 102 -9.14 1.80 -21.04
CA LYS A 102 -9.48 2.55 -22.26
C LYS A 102 -8.17 2.97 -22.92
N SER A 103 -7.91 2.54 -24.15
CA SER A 103 -6.91 3.19 -25.00
C SER A 103 -7.45 4.59 -25.28
N LEU A 104 -6.69 5.62 -24.88
CA LEU A 104 -6.93 6.97 -25.38
C LEU A 104 -6.44 6.95 -26.83
N HIS A 105 -7.36 6.96 -27.79
CA HIS A 105 -7.10 7.38 -29.16
C HIS A 105 -7.26 8.90 -29.22
#